data_AF-A0AAN6Y699-F1
#
_entry.id   AF-A0AAN6Y699-F1
#
_cell.length_a   1.000
_cell.length_b   1.000
_cell.length_c   1.000
_cell.angle_alpha   90.00
_cell.angle_beta   90.00
_cell.angle_gamma   90.00
#
_symmetry.space_group_name_H-M   'P 1'
#
loop_
_entity.id
_entity.type
_entity.pdbx_description
1 polymer ?
#
loop_
_entity_poly.entity_id
_entity_poly.type
_entity_poly.pdbx_seq_one_letter_code
_entity_poly.pdbx_strand_id
1 'polypeptide(L)'
;MPLFILTETSAGYGLFKATDKKLLDADNIQERLSTVDKIVKEVKFKEFAKFDSAQTALEEISGLIEGKVTPKLASLLDEFKDEKKVTLAVAENKLGSSIGKLPNLNIKPISDSSTNDLFRALRQHLTELIPGMLPENFQEMSLGLSHSLSRHRLKFSPDKVDTMIVHAVSLLDELDKDLNTFAMRVKEWYGWHFPELAKILPDNLSYARVIVTLGMRSNATTADLSEILPHEIETAVKAAADISMGTEINEEDLNNIKLLAEQVIGYSEYRKELSEYLENRMKAISPNMTELLGALVGARMIAHTGSLMNMAKNAGSTIQIIGAEKALFRALKTKHATPKYGLIYHASLVGQASGNNKGKMARQLASKVALGVRTDALAEFDDDATDETRAALGIKARARLENNLRQMEGKPLLAKGSNPNEIAVSAPKWDVKEARKYNADADGVVGTEPAKKPLIEVVDEEMKDAEDESEDEAAKKAKKKAKKEGKEKKSKKEKTTKTVDHEALAAELGISLSKFTKKLEKGQIKISEDGTVEVLSKKDGKATEETETPSKPKSSKRKHDEEQETPKTEEKHKKKKKKHGKDSE
;
A
#
# COMPACT_ATOMS: atom_id res chain seq x y z
N MET A 1 0.44 56.04 39.36
CA MET A 1 -0.72 55.11 39.43
C MET A 1 -0.30 53.95 40.34
N PRO A 2 -1.21 53.18 40.95
CA PRO A 2 -0.83 51.91 41.55
C PRO A 2 -0.33 50.97 40.45
N LEU A 3 0.76 50.25 40.75
CA LEU A 3 1.38 49.29 39.84
C LEU A 3 1.02 47.88 40.32
N PHE A 4 0.32 47.14 39.47
CA PHE A 4 0.06 45.72 39.65
C PHE A 4 0.85 44.92 38.63
N ILE A 5 1.06 43.64 38.93
CA ILE A 5 1.87 42.73 38.14
C ILE A 5 1.04 41.47 37.94
N LEU A 6 0.74 41.15 36.68
CA LEU A 6 0.04 39.93 36.30
C LEU A 6 1.07 38.85 36.00
N THR A 7 1.11 37.80 36.83
CA THR A 7 1.97 36.63 36.60
C THR A 7 1.14 35.45 36.13
N GLU A 8 1.63 34.79 35.08
CA GLU A 8 1.02 33.61 34.48
C GLU A 8 1.78 32.36 34.95
N THR A 9 1.05 31.34 35.42
CA THR A 9 1.62 30.09 35.91
C THR A 9 0.83 28.89 35.39
N SER A 10 1.40 27.69 35.46
CA SER A 10 0.70 26.44 35.12
C SER A 10 -0.51 26.14 36.01
N ALA A 11 -0.59 26.76 37.19
CA ALA A 11 -1.62 26.54 38.19
C ALA A 11 -2.71 27.63 38.23
N GLY A 12 -2.49 28.77 37.58
CA GLY A 12 -3.38 29.93 37.64
C GLY A 12 -2.70 31.27 37.39
N TYR A 13 -3.46 32.35 37.55
CA TYR A 13 -2.95 33.72 37.48
C TYR A 13 -2.64 34.25 38.89
N GLY A 14 -1.41 34.74 39.10
CA GLY A 14 -0.99 35.39 40.33
C GLY A 14 -0.99 36.91 40.17
N LEU A 15 -1.73 37.62 41.01
CA LEU A 15 -1.82 39.07 40.99
C LEU A 15 -1.07 39.68 42.17
N PHE A 16 -0.07 40.50 41.85
CA PHE A 16 0.76 41.18 42.84
C PHE A 16 0.61 42.71 42.76
N LYS A 17 0.77 43.40 43.88
CA LYS A 17 0.74 44.87 44.00
C LYS A 17 2.10 45.38 44.47
N ALA A 18 2.74 46.23 43.68
CA ALA A 18 3.98 46.88 44.10
C ALA A 18 3.68 47.92 45.21
N THR A 19 4.56 47.98 46.22
CA THR A 19 4.49 49.01 47.27
C THR A 19 4.99 50.35 46.75
N ASP A 20 6.08 50.34 45.98
CA ASP A 20 6.66 51.50 45.33
C ASP A 20 6.09 51.76 43.92
N LYS A 21 5.61 52.99 43.69
CA LYS A 21 5.03 53.43 42.41
C LYS A 21 6.05 53.63 41.28
N LYS A 22 7.34 53.64 41.61
CA LYS A 22 8.48 53.84 40.69
C LYS A 22 9.39 52.62 40.60
N LEU A 23 8.90 51.43 40.96
CA LEU A 23 9.71 50.20 41.00
C LEU A 23 10.42 49.91 39.67
N LEU A 24 9.81 50.26 38.54
CA LEU A 24 10.32 50.03 37.18
C LEU A 24 11.29 51.11 36.66
N ASP A 25 11.39 52.27 37.33
CA ASP A 25 12.18 53.43 36.89
C ASP A 25 13.59 53.47 37.52
N ALA A 26 13.97 52.45 38.30
CA ALA A 26 15.18 52.44 39.11
C ALA A 26 16.24 51.49 38.54
N ASP A 27 17.47 51.97 38.38
CA ASP A 27 18.57 51.21 37.74
C ASP A 27 18.98 49.93 38.52
N ASN A 28 18.58 49.79 39.79
CA ASN A 28 19.00 48.70 40.69
C ASN A 28 17.87 47.69 41.04
N ILE A 29 16.93 47.43 40.11
CA ILE A 29 15.83 46.45 40.31
C ILE A 29 16.34 45.08 40.77
N GLN A 30 17.43 44.58 40.19
CA GLN A 30 17.94 43.23 40.46
C GLN A 30 18.51 43.08 41.89
N GLU A 31 19.08 44.13 42.48
CA GLU A 31 19.55 44.09 43.87
C GLU A 31 18.37 44.13 44.86
N ARG A 32 17.33 44.92 44.56
CA ARG A 32 16.09 45.01 45.35
C ARG A 32 15.32 43.70 45.33
N LEU A 33 15.31 42.96 44.23
CA LEU A 33 14.55 41.71 44.06
C LEU A 33 15.39 40.42 44.21
N SER A 34 16.54 40.50 44.89
CA SER A 34 17.48 39.37 45.00
C SER A 34 17.06 38.25 45.97
N THR A 35 16.34 38.56 47.05
CA THR A 35 15.90 37.59 48.07
C THR A 35 14.42 37.76 48.42
N VAL A 36 13.78 36.67 48.84
CA VAL A 36 12.32 36.62 49.10
C VAL A 36 11.86 37.68 50.10
N ASP A 37 12.58 37.86 51.21
CA ASP A 37 12.31 38.91 52.21
C ASP A 37 12.31 40.34 51.64
N LYS A 38 13.08 40.58 50.57
CA LYS A 38 13.09 41.89 49.88
C LYS A 38 11.93 41.95 48.89
N ILE A 39 11.70 40.90 48.10
CA ILE A 39 10.57 40.84 47.16
C ILE A 39 9.24 41.06 47.89
N VAL A 40 9.01 40.43 49.04
CA VAL A 40 7.78 40.59 49.84
C VAL A 40 7.60 42.02 50.40
N LYS A 41 8.69 42.79 50.58
CA LYS A 41 8.63 44.21 50.98
C LYS A 41 8.28 45.13 49.80
N GLU A 42 8.80 44.83 48.61
CA GLU A 42 8.59 45.59 47.37
C GLU A 42 7.29 45.25 46.65
N VAL A 43 6.85 43.99 46.77
CA VAL A 43 5.77 43.38 45.99
C VAL A 43 4.92 42.52 46.93
N LYS A 44 3.70 42.98 47.20
CA LYS A 44 2.74 42.25 48.03
C LYS A 44 1.83 41.39 47.16
N PHE A 45 1.68 40.13 47.53
CA PHE A 45 0.65 39.26 46.98
C PHE A 45 -0.75 39.86 47.24
N LYS A 46 -1.63 39.87 46.23
CA LYS A 46 -3.03 40.31 46.35
C LYS A 46 -3.99 39.14 46.22
N GLU A 47 -3.95 38.42 45.09
CA GLU A 47 -4.87 37.34 44.78
C GLU A 47 -4.20 36.26 43.91
N PHE A 48 -4.72 35.04 43.94
CA PHE A 48 -4.34 33.95 43.04
C PHE A 48 -5.59 33.27 42.45
N ALA A 49 -5.88 33.53 41.19
CA ALA A 49 -6.96 32.89 40.46
C ALA A 49 -6.49 31.52 39.95
N LYS A 50 -6.70 30.48 40.76
CA LYS A 50 -6.34 29.09 40.45
C LYS A 50 -7.17 28.53 39.28
N PHE A 51 -6.57 27.66 38.46
CA PHE A 51 -7.29 26.86 37.48
C PHE A 51 -7.90 25.61 38.13
N ASP A 52 -9.19 25.36 37.87
CA ASP A 52 -9.94 24.30 38.55
C ASP A 52 -9.73 22.93 37.89
N SER A 53 -9.44 22.92 36.59
CA SER A 53 -9.18 21.71 35.80
C SER A 53 -8.05 21.88 34.79
N ALA A 54 -7.45 20.77 34.35
CA ALA A 54 -6.45 20.78 33.28
C ALA A 54 -7.01 21.22 31.92
N GLN A 55 -8.31 21.04 31.67
CA GLN A 55 -8.96 21.51 30.45
C GLN A 55 -9.11 23.02 30.45
N THR A 56 -9.63 23.61 31.54
CA THR A 56 -9.67 25.07 31.71
C THR A 56 -8.27 25.68 31.62
N ALA A 57 -7.25 25.04 32.21
CA ALA A 57 -5.87 25.53 32.11
C ALA A 57 -5.32 25.49 30.67
N LEU A 58 -5.70 24.49 29.86
CA LEU A 58 -5.36 24.41 28.43
C LEU A 58 -6.04 25.53 27.63
N GLU A 59 -7.35 25.72 27.81
CA GLU A 59 -8.13 26.74 27.11
C GLU A 59 -7.61 28.16 27.43
N GLU A 60 -7.38 28.44 28.71
CA GLU A 60 -6.82 29.71 29.19
C GLU A 60 -5.41 29.94 28.60
N ILE A 61 -4.53 28.94 28.61
CA ILE A 61 -3.15 29.07 28.10
C ILE A 61 -3.07 29.08 26.57
N SER A 62 -4.00 28.43 25.85
CA SER A 62 -4.13 28.61 24.40
C SER A 62 -4.55 30.04 24.06
N GLY A 63 -5.46 30.63 24.85
CA GLY A 63 -5.83 32.04 24.76
C GLY A 63 -4.65 32.99 24.98
N LEU A 64 -3.82 32.75 26.01
CA LEU A 64 -2.60 33.51 26.29
C LEU A 64 -1.59 33.44 25.14
N ILE A 65 -1.35 32.24 24.57
CA ILE A 65 -0.45 32.05 23.41
C ILE A 65 -0.91 32.86 22.19
N GLU A 66 -2.23 32.97 21.98
CA GLU A 66 -2.83 33.80 20.93
C GLU A 66 -2.90 35.30 21.31
N GLY A 67 -2.58 35.66 22.56
CA GLY A 67 -2.68 37.01 23.09
C GLY A 67 -4.13 37.47 23.30
N LYS A 68 -5.09 36.55 23.41
CA LYS A 68 -6.51 36.82 23.68
C LYS A 68 -6.76 36.94 25.18
N VAL A 69 -7.66 37.84 25.57
CA VAL A 69 -8.17 37.87 26.95
C VAL A 69 -9.21 36.78 27.12
N THR A 70 -8.98 35.90 28.08
CA THR A 70 -9.81 34.76 28.41
C THR A 70 -10.85 35.12 29.49
N PRO A 71 -11.95 34.35 29.65
CA PRO A 71 -12.99 34.67 30.62
C PRO A 71 -12.48 34.72 32.07
N LYS A 72 -11.58 33.80 32.47
CA LYS A 72 -11.06 33.81 33.85
C LYS A 72 -10.10 34.98 34.08
N LEU A 73 -9.27 35.34 33.10
CA LEU A 73 -8.45 36.56 33.14
C LEU A 73 -9.31 37.83 33.19
N ALA A 74 -10.42 37.90 32.45
CA ALA A 74 -11.37 39.01 32.54
C ALA A 74 -11.99 39.12 33.96
N SER A 75 -12.41 38.00 34.56
CA SER A 75 -12.95 38.00 35.93
C SER A 75 -11.93 38.44 36.99
N LEU A 76 -10.64 38.17 36.79
CA LEU A 76 -9.56 38.66 37.65
C LEU A 76 -9.32 40.17 37.46
N LEU A 77 -9.38 40.66 36.22
CA LEU A 77 -9.22 42.09 35.94
C LEU A 77 -10.42 42.93 36.37
N ASP A 78 -11.59 42.33 36.53
CA ASP A 78 -12.79 43.00 37.04
C ASP A 78 -12.63 43.58 38.45
N GLU A 79 -11.69 43.07 39.26
CA GLU A 79 -11.28 43.68 40.54
C GLU A 79 -10.78 45.12 40.41
N PHE A 80 -10.37 45.55 39.21
CA PHE A 80 -9.83 46.89 38.96
C PHE A 80 -10.88 47.93 38.56
N LYS A 81 -12.17 47.56 38.46
CA LYS A 81 -13.25 48.48 38.04
C LYS A 81 -13.37 49.76 38.89
N ASP A 82 -13.08 49.66 40.18
CA ASP A 82 -13.17 50.80 41.11
C ASP A 82 -11.94 51.75 41.06
N GLU A 83 -10.81 51.31 40.50
CA GLU A 83 -9.58 52.10 40.45
C GLU A 83 -9.50 52.94 39.15
N LYS A 84 -9.74 54.26 39.26
CA LYS A 84 -9.87 55.19 38.11
C LYS A 84 -8.73 55.20 37.08
N LYS A 85 -7.50 54.81 37.47
CA LYS A 85 -6.32 54.69 36.58
C LYS A 85 -5.33 53.68 37.17
N VAL A 86 -5.22 52.52 36.54
CA VAL A 86 -4.34 51.41 36.98
C VAL A 86 -3.17 51.23 36.02
N THR A 87 -1.99 50.88 36.53
CA THR A 87 -0.85 50.44 35.72
C THR A 87 -0.63 48.95 35.94
N LEU A 88 -0.60 48.17 34.86
CA LEU A 88 -0.46 46.71 34.93
C LEU A 88 0.79 46.25 34.17
N ALA A 89 1.78 45.71 34.88
CA ALA A 89 2.90 45.02 34.26
C ALA A 89 2.45 43.65 33.73
N VAL A 90 2.71 43.38 32.44
CA VAL A 90 2.38 42.14 31.72
C VAL A 90 3.63 41.69 30.96
N ALA A 91 3.93 40.39 30.99
CA ALA A 91 5.16 39.87 30.37
C ALA A 91 5.12 39.91 28.83
N GLU A 92 3.94 39.67 28.24
CA GLU A 92 3.74 39.62 26.79
C GLU A 92 3.06 40.88 26.25
N ASN A 93 3.72 41.56 25.30
CA ASN A 93 3.23 42.80 24.69
C ASN A 93 1.91 42.60 23.90
N LYS A 94 1.73 41.43 23.27
CA LYS A 94 0.47 41.07 22.59
C LYS A 94 -0.69 41.03 23.57
N LEU A 95 -0.51 40.36 24.71
CA LEU A 95 -1.52 40.25 25.75
C LEU A 95 -1.80 41.62 26.39
N GLY A 96 -0.76 42.40 26.70
CA GLY A 96 -0.91 43.78 27.18
C GLY A 96 -1.75 44.62 26.22
N SER A 97 -1.46 44.57 24.92
CA SER A 97 -2.23 45.25 23.86
C SER A 97 -3.71 44.82 23.77
N SER A 98 -4.02 43.56 24.11
CA SER A 98 -5.40 43.06 24.16
C SER A 98 -6.12 43.46 25.44
N ILE A 99 -5.44 43.44 26.60
CA ILE A 99 -5.97 43.92 27.88
C ILE A 99 -6.31 45.41 27.80
N GLY A 100 -5.46 46.22 27.17
CA GLY A 100 -5.70 47.65 26.96
C GLY A 100 -6.88 47.99 26.03
N LYS A 101 -7.47 46.99 25.36
CA LYS A 101 -8.68 47.13 24.52
C LYS A 101 -9.98 46.72 25.24
N LEU A 102 -9.90 46.25 26.49
CA LEU A 102 -11.08 45.79 27.21
C LEU A 102 -12.05 46.96 27.52
N PRO A 103 -13.34 46.83 27.20
CA PRO A 103 -14.32 47.82 27.60
C PRO A 103 -14.47 47.83 29.13
N ASN A 104 -14.77 49.01 29.70
CA ASN A 104 -14.99 49.27 31.13
C ASN A 104 -13.77 49.22 32.06
N LEU A 105 -12.55 48.94 31.57
CA LEU A 105 -11.33 48.89 32.39
C LEU A 105 -10.28 49.90 31.88
N ASN A 106 -10.01 50.96 32.66
CA ASN A 106 -9.05 52.01 32.30
C ASN A 106 -7.61 51.65 32.75
N ILE A 107 -7.14 50.50 32.28
CA ILE A 107 -5.83 49.92 32.61
C ILE A 107 -4.80 50.39 31.57
N LYS A 108 -3.65 50.86 32.05
CA LYS A 108 -2.45 51.07 31.22
C LYS A 108 -1.50 49.88 31.36
N PRO A 109 -1.46 48.97 30.37
CA PRO A 109 -0.48 47.89 30.35
C PRO A 109 0.94 48.45 30.15
N ILE A 110 1.92 47.85 30.81
CA ILE A 110 3.35 48.06 30.60
C ILE A 110 3.99 46.69 30.34
N SER A 111 4.75 46.59 29.25
CA SER A 111 5.41 45.35 28.82
C SER A 111 6.75 45.69 28.17
N ASP A 112 7.55 46.49 28.90
CA ASP A 112 8.87 46.98 28.49
C ASP A 112 9.98 46.10 29.06
N SER A 113 11.20 46.22 28.53
CA SER A 113 12.35 45.41 28.98
C SER A 113 12.69 45.55 30.47
N SER A 114 12.31 46.66 31.12
CA SER A 114 12.46 46.86 32.58
C SER A 114 11.59 45.91 33.41
N THR A 115 10.52 45.35 32.83
CA THR A 115 9.66 44.37 33.52
C THR A 115 10.24 42.96 33.52
N ASN A 116 11.23 42.65 32.66
CA ASN A 116 11.78 41.30 32.52
C ASN A 116 12.48 40.81 33.80
N ASP A 117 13.28 41.66 34.46
CA ASP A 117 13.98 41.28 35.69
C ASP A 117 13.01 41.12 36.88
N LEU A 118 11.93 41.89 36.89
CA LEU A 118 10.82 41.72 37.83
C LEU A 118 10.13 40.36 37.64
N PHE A 119 9.77 40.01 36.41
CA PHE A 119 9.18 38.68 36.11
C PHE A 119 10.16 37.53 36.37
N ARG A 120 11.46 37.73 36.14
CA ARG A 120 12.51 36.75 36.45
C ARG A 120 12.60 36.48 37.96
N ALA A 121 12.65 37.53 38.79
CA ALA A 121 12.70 37.41 40.23
C ALA A 121 11.42 36.76 40.81
N LEU A 122 10.24 37.16 40.30
CA LEU A 122 8.97 36.56 40.70
C LEU A 122 8.86 35.07 40.31
N ARG A 123 9.36 34.67 39.13
CA ARG A 123 9.39 33.27 38.70
C ARG A 123 10.38 32.43 39.51
N GLN A 124 11.54 32.99 39.88
CA GLN A 124 12.55 32.28 40.67
C GLN A 124 12.04 31.91 42.07
N HIS A 125 11.25 32.79 42.70
CA HIS A 125 10.78 32.63 44.07
C HIS A 125 9.27 32.33 44.17
N LEU A 126 8.66 31.89 43.07
CA LEU A 126 7.20 31.80 42.89
C LEU A 126 6.52 30.87 43.91
N THR A 127 7.19 29.78 44.28
CA THR A 127 6.70 28.79 45.26
C THR A 127 6.66 29.33 46.69
N GLU A 128 7.48 30.34 47.01
CA GLU A 128 7.50 30.99 48.33
C GLU A 128 6.60 32.22 48.37
N LEU A 129 6.32 32.83 47.20
CA LEU A 129 5.47 34.01 47.04
C LEU A 129 3.96 33.71 47.06
N ILE A 130 3.55 32.48 46.75
CA ILE A 130 2.13 32.07 46.69
C ILE A 130 1.81 31.17 47.90
N PRO A 131 1.13 31.69 48.94
CA PRO A 131 0.83 30.92 50.14
C PRO A 131 -0.15 29.77 49.85
N GLY A 132 0.11 28.59 50.43
CA GLY A 132 -0.77 27.42 50.35
C GLY A 132 -0.54 26.48 49.16
N MET A 133 0.46 26.74 48.31
CA MET A 133 0.84 25.86 47.20
C MET A 133 2.23 25.26 47.42
N LEU A 134 2.33 23.93 47.48
CA LEU A 134 3.61 23.23 47.62
C LEU A 134 4.39 23.24 46.29
N PRO A 135 5.75 23.18 46.31
CA PRO A 135 6.56 23.13 45.10
C PRO A 135 6.24 21.94 44.18
N GLU A 136 5.92 20.78 44.77
CA GLU A 136 5.57 19.55 44.04
C GLU A 136 4.32 19.74 43.18
N ASN A 137 3.28 20.38 43.73
CA ASN A 137 2.02 20.67 43.02
C ASN A 137 2.25 21.49 41.75
N PHE A 138 3.19 22.45 41.76
CA PHE A 138 3.52 23.24 40.56
C PHE A 138 4.20 22.41 39.47
N GLN A 139 5.03 21.44 39.85
CA GLN A 139 5.68 20.54 38.88
C GLN A 139 4.66 19.59 38.24
N GLU A 140 3.76 19.00 39.02
CA GLU A 140 2.70 18.13 38.51
C GLU A 140 1.74 18.89 37.58
N MET A 141 1.29 20.09 37.97
CA MET A 141 0.43 20.93 37.13
C MET A 141 1.14 21.37 35.85
N SER A 142 2.43 21.72 35.92
CA SER A 142 3.25 22.04 34.75
C SER A 142 3.39 20.86 33.79
N LEU A 143 3.64 19.65 34.31
CA LEU A 143 3.73 18.42 33.51
C LEU A 143 2.39 18.06 32.88
N GLY A 144 1.30 18.10 33.65
CA GLY A 144 -0.05 17.80 33.19
C GLY A 144 -0.52 18.77 32.09
N LEU A 145 -0.26 20.06 32.27
CA LEU A 145 -0.49 21.08 31.24
C LEU A 145 0.39 20.84 30.01
N SER A 146 1.69 20.60 30.18
CA SER A 146 2.63 20.39 29.08
C SER A 146 2.22 19.20 28.20
N HIS A 147 1.81 18.09 28.83
CA HIS A 147 1.23 16.95 28.13
C HIS A 147 -0.09 17.31 27.42
N SER A 148 -0.96 18.09 28.06
CA SER A 148 -2.27 18.45 27.50
C SER A 148 -2.16 19.41 26.31
N LEU A 149 -1.30 20.44 26.39
CA LEU A 149 -0.98 21.35 25.30
C LEU A 149 -0.26 20.64 24.15
N SER A 150 0.67 19.74 24.46
CA SER A 150 1.34 18.91 23.44
C SER A 150 0.34 17.97 22.75
N ARG A 151 -0.58 17.35 23.49
CA ARG A 151 -1.67 16.54 22.94
C ARG A 151 -2.65 17.38 22.12
N HIS A 152 -2.93 18.64 22.51
CA HIS A 152 -3.76 19.54 21.72
C HIS A 152 -3.13 19.77 20.35
N ARG A 153 -1.88 20.24 20.31
CA ARG A 153 -1.12 20.44 19.06
C ARG A 153 -0.95 19.15 18.24
N LEU A 154 -0.72 18.02 18.90
CA LEU A 154 -0.60 16.72 18.22
C LEU A 154 -1.93 16.10 17.78
N LYS A 155 -3.08 16.48 18.36
CA LYS A 155 -4.40 16.07 17.85
C LYS A 155 -4.71 16.70 16.49
N PHE A 156 -4.14 17.87 16.21
CA PHE A 156 -4.17 18.50 14.88
C PHE A 156 -3.11 17.95 13.92
N SER A 157 -2.17 17.10 14.38
CA SER A 157 -1.22 16.41 13.49
C SER A 157 -1.81 15.06 13.03
N PRO A 158 -2.08 14.86 11.73
CA PRO A 158 -2.62 13.62 11.20
C PRO A 158 -1.60 12.46 11.18
N ASP A 159 -0.33 12.73 11.50
CA ASP A 159 0.83 11.86 11.22
C ASP A 159 0.86 10.50 11.94
N LYS A 160 -0.05 10.26 12.91
CA LYS A 160 -0.10 9.00 13.69
C LYS A 160 -1.34 8.15 13.44
N VAL A 161 -2.24 8.61 12.57
CA VAL A 161 -3.51 7.92 12.30
C VAL A 161 -3.28 6.64 11.44
N ASP A 162 -2.15 6.57 10.74
CA ASP A 162 -1.72 5.43 9.90
C ASP A 162 -1.47 4.13 10.68
N THR A 163 -1.08 4.22 11.96
CA THR A 163 -0.88 3.05 12.85
C THR A 163 -2.12 2.15 12.93
N MET A 164 -3.32 2.73 12.89
CA MET A 164 -4.58 1.97 12.91
C MET A 164 -4.79 1.15 11.63
N ILE A 165 -4.30 1.63 10.47
CA ILE A 165 -4.37 0.91 9.20
C ILE A 165 -3.48 -0.33 9.24
N VAL A 166 -2.28 -0.23 9.84
CA VAL A 166 -1.36 -1.36 9.99
C VAL A 166 -2.00 -2.48 10.81
N HIS A 167 -2.61 -2.15 11.94
CA HIS A 167 -3.32 -3.14 12.75
C HIS A 167 -4.55 -3.72 12.05
N ALA A 168 -5.37 -2.88 11.39
CA ALA A 168 -6.58 -3.33 10.71
C ALA A 168 -6.29 -4.29 9.54
N VAL A 169 -5.22 -4.06 8.75
CA VAL A 169 -4.89 -4.95 7.63
C VAL A 169 -4.24 -6.26 8.09
N SER A 170 -3.43 -6.23 9.15
CA SER A 170 -2.90 -7.46 9.77
C SER A 170 -4.03 -8.32 10.33
N LEU A 171 -5.00 -7.71 11.04
CA LEU A 171 -6.19 -8.40 11.53
C LEU A 171 -7.04 -8.98 10.39
N LEU A 172 -7.17 -8.27 9.26
CA LEU A 172 -7.90 -8.77 8.09
C LEU A 172 -7.20 -9.99 7.45
N ASP A 173 -5.87 -9.96 7.32
CA ASP A 173 -5.09 -11.08 6.81
C ASP A 173 -5.07 -12.29 7.78
N GLU A 174 -5.17 -12.06 9.09
CA GLU A 174 -5.35 -13.10 10.11
C GLU A 174 -6.76 -13.71 10.08
N LEU A 175 -7.81 -12.88 10.04
CA LEU A 175 -9.21 -13.31 9.91
C LEU A 175 -9.45 -14.14 8.65
N ASP A 176 -8.87 -13.79 7.51
CA ASP A 176 -9.00 -14.56 6.26
C ASP A 176 -8.45 -16.00 6.41
N LYS A 177 -7.37 -16.17 7.17
CA LYS A 177 -6.75 -17.48 7.43
C LYS A 177 -7.57 -18.30 8.43
N ASP A 178 -8.03 -17.66 9.50
CA ASP A 178 -8.76 -18.32 10.58
C ASP A 178 -10.19 -18.68 10.14
N LEU A 179 -10.89 -17.80 9.41
CA LEU A 179 -12.18 -18.08 8.76
C LEU A 179 -12.07 -19.30 7.85
N ASN A 180 -11.04 -19.40 7.01
CA ASN A 180 -10.85 -20.58 6.17
C ASN A 180 -10.57 -21.85 7.00
N THR A 181 -9.85 -21.74 8.11
CA THR A 181 -9.57 -22.87 9.01
C THR A 181 -10.83 -23.35 9.73
N PHE A 182 -11.66 -22.43 10.24
CA PHE A 182 -12.94 -22.74 10.86
C PHE A 182 -13.96 -23.28 9.84
N ALA A 183 -14.02 -22.72 8.63
CA ALA A 183 -14.91 -23.22 7.57
C ALA A 183 -14.55 -24.65 7.13
N MET A 184 -13.26 -24.96 6.98
CA MET A 184 -12.82 -26.34 6.72
C MET A 184 -13.17 -27.27 7.89
N ARG A 185 -13.04 -26.80 9.14
CA ARG A 185 -13.46 -27.57 10.33
C ARG A 185 -14.96 -27.86 10.34
N VAL A 186 -15.80 -26.87 10.00
CA VAL A 186 -17.26 -27.04 9.87
C VAL A 186 -17.60 -28.06 8.77
N LYS A 187 -16.91 -28.00 7.61
CA LYS A 187 -17.05 -28.97 6.51
C LYS A 187 -16.65 -30.39 6.90
N GLU A 188 -15.56 -30.57 7.64
CA GLU A 188 -15.14 -31.87 8.16
C GLU A 188 -16.11 -32.41 9.22
N TRP A 189 -16.62 -31.55 10.10
CA TRP A 189 -17.49 -31.96 11.22
C TRP A 189 -18.91 -32.31 10.75
N TYR A 190 -19.56 -31.44 9.98
CA TYR A 190 -20.89 -31.72 9.42
C TYR A 190 -20.83 -32.77 8.29
N GLY A 191 -19.67 -32.94 7.65
CA GLY A 191 -19.43 -33.97 6.64
C GLY A 191 -19.63 -35.42 7.13
N TRP A 192 -19.61 -35.67 8.45
CA TRP A 192 -20.05 -36.96 9.00
C TRP A 192 -21.55 -37.20 8.83
N HIS A 193 -22.37 -36.15 9.00
CA HIS A 193 -23.82 -36.22 8.86
C HIS A 193 -24.29 -36.13 7.40
N PHE A 194 -23.64 -35.27 6.60
CA PHE A 194 -24.01 -35.02 5.21
C PHE A 194 -22.77 -34.71 4.33
N PRO A 195 -22.03 -35.75 3.89
CA PRO A 195 -20.76 -35.58 3.15
C PRO A 195 -20.93 -34.97 1.75
N GLU A 196 -22.05 -35.24 1.07
CA GLU A 196 -22.31 -34.79 -0.30
C GLU A 196 -22.44 -33.25 -0.38
N LEU A 197 -22.92 -32.61 0.69
CA LEU A 197 -23.11 -31.15 0.75
C LEU A 197 -21.80 -30.40 0.47
N ALA A 198 -20.66 -30.88 0.98
CA ALA A 198 -19.36 -30.23 0.80
C ALA A 198 -18.84 -30.33 -0.64
N LYS A 199 -19.38 -31.27 -1.43
CA LYS A 199 -19.08 -31.45 -2.87
C LYS A 199 -19.99 -30.61 -3.75
N ILE A 200 -21.24 -30.39 -3.32
CA ILE A 200 -22.22 -29.54 -4.02
C ILE A 200 -21.93 -28.04 -3.75
N LEU A 201 -21.56 -27.69 -2.52
CA LEU A 201 -21.29 -26.32 -2.09
C LEU A 201 -19.77 -26.10 -1.83
N PRO A 202 -19.01 -25.64 -2.84
CA PRO A 202 -17.61 -25.30 -2.65
C PRO A 202 -17.42 -24.03 -1.81
N ASP A 203 -18.38 -23.09 -1.85
CA ASP A 203 -18.32 -21.88 -1.01
C ASP A 203 -18.45 -22.22 0.48
N ASN A 204 -17.72 -21.49 1.31
CA ASN A 204 -17.64 -21.70 2.75
C ASN A 204 -18.76 -20.99 3.51
N LEU A 205 -19.13 -19.78 3.07
CA LEU A 205 -20.15 -18.94 3.71
C LEU A 205 -21.54 -19.53 3.49
N SER A 206 -21.86 -19.87 2.24
CA SER A 206 -23.11 -20.53 1.86
C SER A 206 -23.27 -21.89 2.57
N TYR A 207 -22.19 -22.67 2.70
CA TYR A 207 -22.20 -23.93 3.43
C TYR A 207 -22.56 -23.76 4.92
N ALA A 208 -21.96 -22.76 5.60
CA ALA A 208 -22.29 -22.45 6.99
C ALA A 208 -23.76 -22.01 7.14
N ARG A 209 -24.26 -21.13 6.25
CA ARG A 209 -25.68 -20.70 6.26
C ARG A 209 -26.66 -21.85 6.06
N VAL A 210 -26.35 -22.78 5.15
CA VAL A 210 -27.18 -23.98 4.94
C VAL A 210 -27.21 -24.88 6.18
N ILE A 211 -26.10 -25.05 6.91
CA ILE A 211 -26.10 -25.85 8.16
C ILE A 211 -27.05 -25.25 9.22
N VAL A 212 -27.05 -23.93 9.37
CA VAL A 212 -27.91 -23.23 10.33
C VAL A 212 -29.39 -23.42 9.99
N THR A 213 -29.78 -23.25 8.73
CA THR A 213 -31.18 -23.38 8.28
C THR A 213 -31.66 -24.83 8.13
N LEU A 214 -30.86 -25.71 7.52
CA LEU A 214 -31.19 -27.11 7.28
C LEU A 214 -31.22 -27.94 8.57
N GLY A 215 -30.17 -27.84 9.39
CA GLY A 215 -29.98 -28.71 10.54
C GLY A 215 -29.77 -30.18 10.16
N MET A 216 -30.76 -31.03 10.43
CA MET A 216 -30.74 -32.46 10.09
C MET A 216 -31.24 -32.71 8.67
N ARG A 217 -30.73 -33.77 8.01
CA ARG A 217 -31.21 -34.20 6.68
C ARG A 217 -32.72 -34.52 6.63
N SER A 218 -33.30 -34.98 7.74
CA SER A 218 -34.76 -35.19 7.86
C SER A 218 -35.60 -33.93 7.62
N ASN A 219 -35.03 -32.75 7.89
CA ASN A 219 -35.68 -31.47 7.66
C ASN A 219 -35.45 -30.93 6.23
N ALA A 220 -34.71 -31.65 5.36
CA ALA A 220 -34.41 -31.17 4.01
C ALA A 220 -35.64 -30.98 3.13
N THR A 221 -36.69 -31.79 3.33
CA THR A 221 -37.94 -31.65 2.57
C THR A 221 -38.74 -30.42 3.00
N THR A 222 -38.60 -29.97 4.25
CA THR A 222 -39.39 -28.87 4.84
C THR A 222 -38.64 -27.54 4.90
N ALA A 223 -37.31 -27.55 4.89
CA ALA A 223 -36.50 -26.34 4.92
C ALA A 223 -36.55 -25.57 3.60
N ASP A 224 -36.71 -24.25 3.69
CA ASP A 224 -36.52 -23.32 2.57
C ASP A 224 -35.05 -22.88 2.55
N LEU A 225 -34.39 -23.02 1.40
CA LEU A 225 -32.99 -22.61 1.19
C LEU A 225 -32.87 -21.49 0.13
N SER A 226 -33.99 -20.99 -0.39
CA SER A 226 -34.04 -20.06 -1.53
C SER A 226 -33.41 -18.69 -1.27
N GLU A 227 -33.34 -18.24 -0.01
CA GLU A 227 -32.62 -17.02 0.39
C GLU A 227 -31.09 -17.18 0.28
N ILE A 228 -30.57 -18.40 0.42
CA ILE A 228 -29.14 -18.69 0.49
C ILE A 228 -28.59 -19.22 -0.84
N LEU A 229 -29.38 -20.03 -1.56
CA LEU A 229 -28.93 -20.77 -2.73
C LEU A 229 -29.85 -20.58 -3.95
N PRO A 230 -29.30 -20.56 -5.17
CA PRO A 230 -30.10 -20.72 -6.38
C PRO A 230 -30.85 -22.06 -6.41
N HIS A 231 -32.08 -22.06 -6.94
CA HIS A 231 -32.99 -23.21 -6.99
C HIS A 231 -32.38 -24.49 -7.62
N GLU A 232 -31.49 -24.35 -8.63
CA GLU A 232 -30.77 -25.48 -9.23
C GLU A 232 -29.88 -26.21 -8.21
N ILE A 233 -29.23 -25.47 -7.32
CA ILE A 233 -28.34 -26.02 -6.28
C ILE A 233 -29.17 -26.53 -5.10
N GLU A 234 -30.24 -25.83 -4.72
CA GLU A 234 -31.18 -26.28 -3.68
C GLU A 234 -31.79 -27.65 -4.01
N THR A 235 -32.30 -27.85 -5.23
CA THR A 235 -32.88 -29.14 -5.64
C THR A 235 -31.84 -30.27 -5.62
N ALA A 236 -30.59 -29.99 -6.00
CA ALA A 236 -29.49 -30.95 -5.88
C ALA A 236 -29.14 -31.27 -4.42
N VAL A 237 -29.18 -30.29 -3.51
CA VAL A 237 -28.97 -30.50 -2.07
C VAL A 237 -30.09 -31.34 -1.46
N LYS A 238 -31.36 -31.07 -1.80
CA LYS A 238 -32.51 -31.85 -1.30
C LYS A 238 -32.46 -33.30 -1.80
N ALA A 239 -32.23 -33.52 -3.10
CA ALA A 239 -32.05 -34.87 -3.65
C ALA A 239 -30.84 -35.62 -3.06
N ALA A 240 -29.76 -34.91 -2.73
CA ALA A 240 -28.60 -35.50 -2.06
C ALA A 240 -28.87 -35.83 -0.59
N ALA A 241 -29.73 -35.08 0.12
CA ALA A 241 -30.10 -35.38 1.50
C ALA A 241 -30.87 -36.72 1.62
N ASP A 242 -31.79 -36.97 0.68
CA ASP A 242 -32.60 -38.21 0.61
C ASP A 242 -31.75 -39.47 0.33
N ILE A 243 -30.66 -39.33 -0.45
CA ILE A 243 -29.80 -40.45 -0.88
C ILE A 243 -28.47 -40.50 -0.07
N SER A 244 -28.26 -39.56 0.85
CA SER A 244 -26.96 -39.34 1.51
C SER A 244 -26.51 -40.52 2.37
N MET A 245 -25.22 -40.87 2.23
CA MET A 245 -24.58 -41.96 2.98
C MET A 245 -24.06 -41.57 4.37
N GLY A 246 -24.24 -40.32 4.80
CA GLY A 246 -23.80 -39.86 6.12
C GLY A 246 -24.50 -40.56 7.29
N THR A 247 -23.92 -40.46 8.48
CA THR A 247 -24.50 -41.02 9.71
C THR A 247 -25.58 -40.11 10.29
N GLU A 248 -26.47 -40.64 11.12
CA GLU A 248 -27.30 -39.80 12.00
C GLU A 248 -26.46 -39.25 13.15
N ILE A 249 -26.84 -38.07 13.67
CA ILE A 249 -26.15 -37.37 14.76
C ILE A 249 -27.16 -36.93 15.81
N ASN A 250 -26.72 -36.77 17.06
CA ASN A 250 -27.60 -36.29 18.13
C ASN A 250 -27.87 -34.79 17.99
N GLU A 251 -28.99 -34.32 18.56
CA GLU A 251 -29.35 -32.90 18.57
C GLU A 251 -28.33 -32.05 19.36
N GLU A 252 -27.72 -32.59 20.41
CA GLU A 252 -26.64 -31.92 21.17
C GLU A 252 -25.40 -31.67 20.29
N ASP A 253 -24.99 -32.65 19.48
CA ASP A 253 -23.87 -32.50 18.54
C ASP A 253 -24.21 -31.51 17.42
N LEU A 254 -25.44 -31.58 16.88
CA LEU A 254 -25.94 -30.64 15.88
C LEU A 254 -25.93 -29.20 16.40
N ASN A 255 -26.35 -28.96 17.64
CA ASN A 255 -26.35 -27.63 18.24
C ASN A 255 -24.93 -27.05 18.32
N ASN A 256 -23.93 -27.86 18.68
CA ASN A 256 -22.52 -27.44 18.68
C ASN A 256 -22.00 -27.13 17.26
N ILE A 257 -22.40 -27.92 16.26
CA ILE A 257 -22.06 -27.67 14.85
C ILE A 257 -22.72 -26.38 14.34
N LYS A 258 -23.99 -26.14 14.68
CA LYS A 258 -24.72 -24.91 14.33
C LYS A 258 -24.08 -23.68 14.97
N LEU A 259 -23.75 -23.72 16.26
CA LEU A 259 -23.02 -22.65 16.94
C LEU A 259 -21.69 -22.33 16.24
N LEU A 260 -20.91 -23.33 15.82
CA LEU A 260 -19.68 -23.08 15.07
C LEU A 260 -19.94 -22.47 13.68
N ALA A 261 -21.01 -22.89 12.99
CA ALA A 261 -21.42 -22.31 11.71
C ALA A 261 -21.88 -20.84 11.87
N GLU A 262 -22.62 -20.51 12.93
CA GLU A 262 -22.99 -19.13 13.30
C GLU A 262 -21.76 -18.27 13.58
N GLN A 263 -20.75 -18.79 14.30
CA GLN A 263 -19.48 -18.07 14.50
C GLN A 263 -18.76 -17.80 13.17
N VAL A 264 -18.74 -18.76 12.23
CA VAL A 264 -18.16 -18.55 10.89
C VAL A 264 -18.90 -17.46 10.10
N ILE A 265 -20.24 -17.39 10.21
CA ILE A 265 -21.04 -16.32 9.60
C ILE A 265 -20.70 -14.96 10.24
N GLY A 266 -20.71 -14.87 11.57
CA GLY A 266 -20.37 -13.65 12.30
C GLY A 266 -18.96 -13.15 12.02
N TYR A 267 -17.96 -14.05 11.93
CA TYR A 267 -16.61 -13.67 11.50
C TYR A 267 -16.56 -13.18 10.05
N SER A 268 -17.38 -13.74 9.16
CA SER A 268 -17.46 -13.29 7.76
C SER A 268 -18.08 -11.89 7.65
N GLU A 269 -19.09 -11.60 8.47
CA GLU A 269 -19.74 -10.29 8.55
C GLU A 269 -18.81 -9.24 9.17
N TYR A 270 -18.16 -9.54 10.30
CA TYR A 270 -17.13 -8.68 10.89
C TYR A 270 -15.96 -8.41 9.92
N ARG A 271 -15.55 -9.42 9.14
CA ARG A 271 -14.51 -9.29 8.09
C ARG A 271 -14.96 -8.39 6.93
N LYS A 272 -16.26 -8.29 6.65
CA LYS A 272 -16.83 -7.31 5.70
C LYS A 272 -16.81 -5.90 6.30
N GLU A 273 -17.32 -5.73 7.52
CA GLU A 273 -17.29 -4.44 8.23
C GLU A 273 -15.88 -3.87 8.38
N LEU A 274 -14.90 -4.71 8.75
CA LEU A 274 -13.49 -4.33 8.86
C LEU A 274 -12.91 -3.88 7.51
N SER A 275 -13.34 -4.50 6.40
CA SER A 275 -12.94 -4.10 5.05
C SER A 275 -13.52 -2.74 4.64
N GLU A 276 -14.79 -2.47 4.98
CA GLU A 276 -15.44 -1.18 4.72
C GLU A 276 -14.84 -0.06 5.59
N TYR A 277 -14.57 -0.34 6.87
CA TYR A 277 -13.82 0.53 7.77
C TYR A 277 -12.42 0.86 7.22
N LEU A 278 -11.68 -0.15 6.74
CA LEU A 278 -10.35 0.03 6.15
C LEU A 278 -10.39 0.88 4.89
N GLU A 279 -11.42 0.72 4.04
CA GLU A 279 -11.60 1.54 2.84
C GLU A 279 -11.87 3.00 3.19
N ASN A 280 -12.81 3.27 4.09
CA ASN A 280 -13.13 4.62 4.55
C ASN A 280 -11.92 5.29 5.23
N ARG A 281 -11.18 4.55 6.06
CA ARG A 281 -9.98 5.06 6.73
C ARG A 281 -8.84 5.33 5.75
N MET A 282 -8.69 4.52 4.70
CA MET A 282 -7.67 4.75 3.67
C MET A 282 -8.01 5.98 2.81
N LYS A 283 -9.28 6.18 2.43
CA LYS A 283 -9.71 7.38 1.69
C LYS A 283 -9.41 8.66 2.48
N ALA A 284 -9.66 8.65 3.79
CA ALA A 284 -9.38 9.78 4.66
C ALA A 284 -7.88 10.09 4.85
N ILE A 285 -7.00 9.07 4.88
CA ILE A 285 -5.56 9.24 5.15
C ILE A 285 -4.73 9.40 3.86
N SER A 286 -5.06 8.65 2.81
CA SER A 286 -4.25 8.58 1.59
C SER A 286 -5.14 8.45 0.34
N PRO A 287 -5.87 9.52 -0.04
CA PRO A 287 -6.81 9.48 -1.15
C PRO A 287 -6.11 9.29 -2.50
N ASN A 288 -4.98 9.96 -2.77
CA ASN A 288 -4.27 9.81 -4.05
C ASN A 288 -3.77 8.37 -4.25
N MET A 289 -3.36 7.71 -3.16
CA MET A 289 -2.99 6.30 -3.16
C MET A 289 -4.16 5.36 -3.38
N THR A 290 -5.29 5.64 -2.74
CA THR A 290 -6.52 4.84 -2.87
C THR A 290 -6.98 4.82 -4.32
N GLU A 291 -7.00 5.97 -4.99
CA GLU A 291 -7.35 6.08 -6.42
C GLU A 291 -6.39 5.32 -7.35
N LEU A 292 -5.10 5.23 -7.00
CA LEU A 292 -4.10 4.56 -7.84
C LEU A 292 -4.04 3.04 -7.65
N LEU A 293 -4.15 2.54 -6.41
CA LEU A 293 -3.95 1.12 -6.09
C LEU A 293 -5.20 0.38 -5.62
N GLY A 294 -6.20 1.09 -5.10
CA GLY A 294 -7.26 0.55 -4.26
C GLY A 294 -6.84 0.42 -2.80
N ALA A 295 -7.80 0.57 -1.88
CA ALA A 295 -7.54 0.68 -0.44
C ALA A 295 -6.78 -0.52 0.15
N LEU A 296 -7.18 -1.75 -0.17
CA LEU A 296 -6.57 -2.98 0.37
C LEU A 296 -5.09 -3.14 -0.03
N VAL A 297 -4.74 -2.81 -1.28
CA VAL A 297 -3.35 -2.89 -1.76
C VAL A 297 -2.51 -1.77 -1.16
N GLY A 298 -3.07 -0.56 -1.03
CA GLY A 298 -2.44 0.53 -0.28
C GLY A 298 -2.16 0.17 1.17
N ALA A 299 -3.13 -0.43 1.87
CA ALA A 299 -3.01 -0.85 3.27
C ALA A 299 -1.89 -1.87 3.48
N ARG A 300 -1.83 -2.92 2.66
CA ARG A 300 -0.74 -3.91 2.73
C ARG A 300 0.63 -3.30 2.43
N MET A 301 0.72 -2.30 1.54
CA MET A 301 1.98 -1.57 1.32
C MET A 301 2.39 -0.72 2.53
N ILE A 302 1.46 0.05 3.12
CA ILE A 302 1.72 0.85 4.33
C ILE A 302 2.19 -0.07 5.46
N ALA A 303 1.47 -1.16 5.73
CA ALA A 303 1.84 -2.14 6.76
C ALA A 303 3.22 -2.76 6.53
N HIS A 304 3.58 -3.13 5.30
CA HIS A 304 4.92 -3.63 4.99
C HIS A 304 6.01 -2.57 5.20
N THR A 305 5.70 -1.28 5.05
CA THR A 305 6.64 -0.17 5.34
C THR A 305 6.59 0.33 6.80
N GLY A 306 5.61 -0.12 7.59
CA GLY A 306 5.36 0.28 8.97
C GLY A 306 4.65 1.62 9.17
N SER A 307 4.79 2.59 8.25
CA SER A 307 4.13 3.91 8.32
C SER A 307 4.09 4.58 6.94
N LEU A 308 3.06 5.40 6.71
CA LEU A 308 2.89 6.20 5.48
C LEU A 308 4.11 7.11 5.22
N MET A 309 4.63 7.76 6.25
CA MET A 309 5.81 8.63 6.16
C MET A 309 7.09 7.84 5.84
N ASN A 310 7.18 6.56 6.23
CA ASN A 310 8.27 5.69 5.81
C ASN A 310 8.10 5.24 4.34
N MET A 311 6.87 4.99 3.91
CA MET A 311 6.55 4.73 2.49
C MET A 311 6.89 5.92 1.59
N ALA A 312 6.63 7.16 2.04
CA ALA A 312 6.92 8.39 1.29
C ALA A 312 8.42 8.55 0.95
N LYS A 313 9.29 8.14 1.88
CA LYS A 313 10.75 8.17 1.74
C LYS A 313 11.28 7.15 0.72
N ASN A 314 10.53 6.08 0.44
CA ASN A 314 10.95 5.07 -0.52
C ASN A 314 10.95 5.59 -1.97
N ALA A 315 11.82 5.02 -2.80
CA ALA A 315 11.84 5.28 -4.23
C ALA A 315 10.74 4.47 -4.95
N GLY A 316 10.28 4.96 -6.11
CA GLY A 316 9.29 4.24 -6.93
C GLY A 316 9.75 2.84 -7.38
N SER A 317 11.06 2.64 -7.55
CA SER A 317 11.65 1.32 -7.81
C SER A 317 11.53 0.37 -6.61
N THR A 318 11.67 0.87 -5.39
CA THR A 318 11.42 0.11 -4.15
C THR A 318 9.94 -0.24 -4.06
N ILE A 319 9.04 0.74 -4.22
CA ILE A 319 7.59 0.57 -4.17
C ILE A 319 7.08 -0.47 -5.18
N GLN A 320 7.71 -0.57 -6.37
CA GLN A 320 7.39 -1.59 -7.37
C GLN A 320 7.58 -3.04 -6.86
N ILE A 321 8.52 -3.27 -5.94
CA ILE A 321 8.99 -4.61 -5.52
C ILE A 321 8.77 -4.92 -4.03
N ILE A 322 8.06 -4.06 -3.29
CA ILE A 322 7.62 -4.31 -1.90
C ILE A 322 6.89 -5.65 -1.81
N GLY A 323 7.26 -6.49 -0.84
CA GLY A 323 6.73 -7.85 -0.63
C GLY A 323 7.39 -8.94 -1.50
N ALA A 324 8.34 -8.60 -2.36
CA ALA A 324 9.13 -9.55 -3.17
C ALA A 324 10.61 -9.62 -2.75
N GLU A 325 10.98 -9.08 -1.60
CA GLU A 325 12.35 -8.91 -1.08
C GLU A 325 13.10 -10.25 -1.05
N LYS A 326 12.46 -11.32 -0.57
CA LYS A 326 13.06 -12.66 -0.51
C LYS A 326 13.46 -13.18 -1.89
N ALA A 327 12.67 -12.89 -2.92
CA ALA A 327 12.99 -13.25 -4.31
C ALA A 327 14.03 -12.30 -4.91
N LEU A 328 13.95 -11.01 -4.62
CA LEU A 328 14.88 -9.97 -5.04
C LEU A 328 16.30 -10.23 -4.52
N PHE A 329 16.48 -10.37 -3.21
CA PHE A 329 17.80 -10.60 -2.61
C PHE A 329 18.39 -11.95 -3.02
N ARG A 330 17.57 -12.98 -3.22
CA ARG A 330 18.03 -14.25 -3.79
C ARG A 330 18.54 -14.06 -5.22
N ALA A 331 17.80 -13.35 -6.08
CA ALA A 331 18.19 -13.07 -7.45
C ALA A 331 19.48 -12.23 -7.53
N LEU A 332 19.61 -11.18 -6.71
CA LEU A 332 20.81 -10.35 -6.65
C LEU A 332 22.04 -11.14 -6.20
N LYS A 333 21.94 -11.97 -5.14
CA LYS A 333 23.04 -12.83 -4.66
C LYS A 333 23.49 -13.85 -5.71
N THR A 334 22.56 -14.38 -6.50
CA THR A 334 22.82 -15.41 -7.53
C THR A 334 23.04 -14.86 -8.94
N LYS A 335 23.00 -13.52 -9.12
CA LYS A 335 23.03 -12.83 -10.42
C LYS A 335 21.95 -13.32 -11.40
N HIS A 336 20.81 -13.79 -10.89
CA HIS A 336 19.64 -14.15 -11.68
C HIS A 336 18.71 -12.94 -11.92
N ALA A 337 17.75 -13.11 -12.84
CA ALA A 337 16.76 -12.07 -13.13
C ALA A 337 15.90 -11.72 -11.89
N THR A 338 15.77 -10.43 -11.60
CA THR A 338 15.01 -9.92 -10.46
C THR A 338 13.50 -9.96 -10.68
N PRO A 339 12.67 -10.03 -9.61
CA PRO A 339 11.23 -9.95 -9.72
C PRO A 339 10.80 -8.59 -10.31
N LYS A 340 9.78 -8.61 -11.18
CA LYS A 340 9.27 -7.42 -11.88
C LYS A 340 8.20 -6.64 -11.09
N TYR A 341 7.67 -7.23 -10.03
CA TYR A 341 6.58 -6.72 -9.20
C TYR A 341 6.56 -7.45 -7.85
N GLY A 342 6.10 -6.77 -6.82
CA GLY A 342 5.70 -7.36 -5.52
C GLY A 342 4.20 -7.22 -5.30
N LEU A 343 3.77 -6.70 -4.14
CA LEU A 343 2.35 -6.48 -3.77
C LEU A 343 1.55 -5.70 -4.84
N ILE A 344 2.22 -4.82 -5.59
CA ILE A 344 1.62 -4.04 -6.69
C ILE A 344 1.02 -4.91 -7.81
N TYR A 345 1.36 -6.21 -7.87
CA TYR A 345 0.77 -7.16 -8.81
C TYR A 345 -0.75 -7.30 -8.65
N HIS A 346 -1.28 -7.10 -7.44
CA HIS A 346 -2.71 -7.21 -7.13
C HIS A 346 -3.51 -5.93 -7.39
N ALA A 347 -2.85 -4.84 -7.82
CA ALA A 347 -3.54 -3.60 -8.21
C ALA A 347 -4.31 -3.78 -9.52
N SER A 348 -5.52 -3.22 -9.62
CA SER A 348 -6.43 -3.39 -10.77
C SER A 348 -5.78 -3.04 -12.12
N LEU A 349 -5.04 -1.92 -12.19
CA LEU A 349 -4.32 -1.46 -13.38
C LEU A 349 -3.20 -2.42 -13.85
N VAL A 350 -2.63 -3.24 -12.95
CA VAL A 350 -1.63 -4.26 -13.29
C VAL A 350 -2.30 -5.59 -13.62
N GLY A 351 -3.44 -5.89 -12.99
CA GLY A 351 -4.29 -7.04 -13.30
C GLY A 351 -4.78 -7.04 -14.75
N GLN A 352 -5.24 -5.88 -15.24
CA GLN A 352 -5.77 -5.68 -16.60
C GLN A 352 -4.74 -5.81 -17.73
N ALA A 353 -3.46 -5.53 -17.48
CA ALA A 353 -2.42 -5.58 -18.51
C ALA A 353 -2.02 -7.02 -18.87
N SER A 354 -1.59 -7.28 -20.11
CA SER A 354 -1.21 -8.63 -20.54
C SER A 354 0.30 -8.87 -20.54
N GLY A 355 0.73 -10.12 -20.28
CA GLY A 355 2.11 -10.60 -20.42
C GLY A 355 3.22 -9.61 -20.06
N ASN A 356 3.97 -9.13 -21.07
CA ASN A 356 5.09 -8.21 -20.89
C ASN A 356 4.67 -6.77 -20.53
N ASN A 357 3.43 -6.37 -20.81
CA ASN A 357 2.93 -5.04 -20.48
C ASN A 357 2.66 -4.90 -18.96
N LYS A 358 2.33 -5.99 -18.24
CA LYS A 358 2.24 -5.98 -16.76
C LYS A 358 3.47 -5.35 -16.09
N GLY A 359 4.67 -5.74 -16.53
CA GLY A 359 5.93 -5.19 -16.00
C GLY A 359 6.20 -3.73 -16.37
N LYS A 360 5.65 -3.23 -17.49
CA LYS A 360 5.72 -1.82 -17.87
C LYS A 360 4.75 -0.99 -17.02
N MET A 361 3.50 -1.47 -16.88
CA MET A 361 2.47 -0.84 -16.06
C MET A 361 2.87 -0.80 -14.59
N ALA A 362 3.37 -1.90 -14.01
CA ALA A 362 3.83 -1.91 -12.63
C ALA A 362 4.90 -0.84 -12.35
N ARG A 363 5.82 -0.61 -13.28
CA ARG A 363 6.85 0.46 -13.17
C ARG A 363 6.25 1.86 -13.28
N GLN A 364 5.37 2.10 -14.24
CA GLN A 364 4.71 3.40 -14.40
C GLN A 364 3.81 3.72 -13.19
N LEU A 365 3.03 2.73 -12.74
CA LEU A 365 2.15 2.82 -11.57
C LEU A 365 2.97 3.09 -10.31
N ALA A 366 3.98 2.28 -9.99
CA ALA A 366 4.83 2.49 -8.81
C ALA A 366 5.49 3.89 -8.78
N SER A 367 5.80 4.44 -9.95
CA SER A 367 6.35 5.81 -10.08
C SER A 367 5.31 6.91 -9.84
N LYS A 368 4.02 6.65 -10.10
CA LYS A 368 2.90 7.56 -9.78
C LYS A 368 2.42 7.41 -8.35
N VAL A 369 2.38 6.19 -7.85
CA VAL A 369 2.17 5.82 -6.45
C VAL A 369 3.20 6.53 -5.56
N ALA A 370 4.49 6.49 -5.90
CA ALA A 370 5.52 7.22 -5.16
C ALA A 370 5.32 8.75 -5.09
N LEU A 371 4.64 9.35 -6.09
CA LEU A 371 4.25 10.75 -6.03
C LEU A 371 2.99 10.93 -5.18
N GLY A 372 1.99 10.06 -5.35
CA GLY A 372 0.76 10.04 -4.56
C GLY A 372 1.02 9.93 -3.05
N VAL A 373 1.82 8.94 -2.60
CA VAL A 373 2.21 8.80 -1.18
C VAL A 373 2.84 10.09 -0.65
N ARG A 374 3.73 10.72 -1.42
CA ARG A 374 4.46 11.91 -0.95
C ARG A 374 3.54 13.13 -0.86
N THR A 375 2.57 13.26 -1.75
CA THR A 375 1.53 14.28 -1.62
C THR A 375 0.63 13.97 -0.43
N ASP A 376 0.12 12.75 -0.30
CA ASP A 376 -0.74 12.35 0.83
C ASP A 376 -0.05 12.49 2.20
N ALA A 377 1.27 12.29 2.28
CA ALA A 377 2.03 12.30 3.53
C ALA A 377 2.73 13.62 3.89
N LEU A 378 2.84 14.58 2.95
CA LEU A 378 3.61 15.82 3.15
C LEU A 378 2.88 17.09 2.70
N ALA A 379 1.74 16.99 2.01
CA ALA A 379 0.96 18.16 1.64
C ALA A 379 0.03 18.55 2.79
N GLU A 380 0.26 19.73 3.33
CA GLU A 380 -0.71 20.42 4.16
C GLU A 380 -1.82 20.96 3.24
N PHE A 381 -3.07 20.67 3.58
CA PHE A 381 -4.26 21.17 2.91
C PHE A 381 -5.07 22.00 3.92
N ASP A 382 -5.71 23.07 3.46
CA ASP A 382 -6.68 23.80 4.29
C ASP A 382 -7.83 22.88 4.70
N ASP A 383 -8.42 23.11 5.88
CA ASP A 383 -9.47 22.24 6.43
C ASP A 383 -10.73 22.15 5.54
N ASP A 384 -11.01 23.21 4.76
CA ASP A 384 -12.11 23.29 3.80
C ASP A 384 -11.83 22.54 2.46
N ALA A 385 -10.65 21.93 2.29
CA ALA A 385 -10.28 21.24 1.06
C ALA A 385 -11.10 19.95 0.84
N THR A 386 -11.98 19.98 -0.18
CA THR A 386 -12.78 18.82 -0.60
C THR A 386 -11.93 17.59 -0.95
N ASP A 387 -12.44 16.39 -0.69
CA ASP A 387 -11.73 15.14 -0.98
C ASP A 387 -11.34 14.98 -2.46
N GLU A 388 -12.13 15.52 -3.40
CA GLU A 388 -11.77 15.55 -4.83
C GLU A 388 -10.50 16.38 -5.08
N THR A 389 -10.36 17.54 -4.43
CA THR A 389 -9.14 18.36 -4.53
C THR A 389 -7.93 17.68 -3.88
N ARG A 390 -8.15 16.98 -2.76
CA ARG A 390 -7.11 16.17 -2.10
C ARG A 390 -6.68 14.97 -2.98
N ALA A 391 -7.61 14.34 -3.69
CA ALA A 391 -7.40 13.19 -4.59
C ALA A 391 -6.99 13.55 -6.04
N ALA A 392 -6.94 14.84 -6.39
CA ALA A 392 -6.81 15.30 -7.78
C ALA A 392 -5.55 14.78 -8.49
N LEU A 393 -4.44 14.59 -7.76
CA LEU A 393 -3.20 14.02 -8.31
C LEU A 393 -3.39 12.54 -8.68
N GLY A 394 -4.05 11.78 -7.81
CA GLY A 394 -4.40 10.36 -7.99
C GLY A 394 -5.30 10.18 -9.20
N ILE A 395 -6.41 10.91 -9.27
CA ILE A 395 -7.37 10.88 -10.40
C ILE A 395 -6.65 11.19 -11.73
N LYS A 396 -5.89 12.29 -11.79
CA LYS A 396 -5.15 12.70 -13.00
C LYS A 396 -4.06 11.70 -13.40
N ALA A 397 -3.37 11.10 -12.42
CA ALA A 397 -2.37 10.07 -12.67
C ALA A 397 -3.01 8.76 -13.13
N ARG A 398 -4.16 8.36 -12.56
CA ARG A 398 -4.94 7.19 -12.93
C ARG A 398 -5.41 7.28 -14.39
N ALA A 399 -6.08 8.37 -14.76
CA ALA A 399 -6.54 8.59 -16.14
C ALA A 399 -5.40 8.53 -17.17
N ARG A 400 -4.22 9.07 -16.82
CA ARG A 400 -3.02 8.97 -17.67
C ARG A 400 -2.49 7.53 -17.79
N LEU A 401 -2.53 6.76 -16.71
CA LEU A 401 -2.10 5.34 -16.72
C LEU A 401 -3.07 4.46 -17.50
N GLU A 402 -4.38 4.70 -17.39
CA GLU A 402 -5.40 3.98 -18.17
C GLU A 402 -5.27 4.27 -19.68
N ASN A 403 -5.02 5.52 -20.06
CA ASN A 403 -4.73 5.88 -21.46
C ASN A 403 -3.44 5.21 -21.99
N ASN A 404 -2.38 5.18 -21.18
CA ASN A 404 -1.14 4.45 -21.53
C ASN A 404 -1.38 2.94 -21.66
N LEU A 405 -2.20 2.35 -20.78
CA LEU A 405 -2.56 0.93 -20.83
C LEU A 405 -3.32 0.59 -22.12
N ARG A 406 -4.34 1.38 -22.45
CA ARG A 406 -5.10 1.26 -23.71
C ARG A 406 -4.17 1.35 -24.93
N GLN A 407 -3.20 2.27 -24.93
CA GLN A 407 -2.21 2.40 -26.01
C GLN A 407 -1.24 1.20 -26.09
N MET A 408 -0.91 0.55 -24.96
CA MET A 408 0.01 -0.59 -24.93
C MET A 408 -0.64 -1.93 -25.28
N GLU A 409 -1.88 -2.17 -24.88
CA GLU A 409 -2.66 -3.35 -25.28
C GLU A 409 -3.24 -3.19 -26.70
N GLY A 410 -3.71 -1.99 -27.05
CA GLY A 410 -4.19 -1.65 -28.39
C GLY A 410 -3.09 -1.45 -29.43
N LYS A 411 -1.81 -1.70 -29.09
CA LYS A 411 -0.73 -1.69 -30.07
C LYS A 411 -0.92 -2.90 -31.00
N PRO A 412 -1.08 -2.71 -32.32
CA PRO A 412 -1.28 -3.83 -33.23
C PRO A 412 -0.11 -4.79 -33.12
N LEU A 413 -0.42 -6.09 -33.14
CA LEU A 413 0.59 -7.13 -33.33
C LEU A 413 1.42 -6.75 -34.57
N LEU A 414 2.75 -6.91 -34.50
CA LEU A 414 3.60 -6.64 -35.65
C LEU A 414 3.02 -7.42 -36.84
N ALA A 415 2.73 -6.71 -37.93
CA ALA A 415 2.20 -7.33 -39.13
C ALA A 415 3.14 -8.48 -39.52
N LYS A 416 2.66 -9.72 -39.37
CA LYS A 416 3.29 -10.85 -40.05
C LYS A 416 3.33 -10.46 -41.52
N GLY A 417 4.51 -10.57 -42.14
CA GLY A 417 4.64 -10.34 -43.58
C GLY A 417 3.62 -11.18 -44.35
N SER A 418 3.28 -10.72 -45.56
CA SER A 418 2.30 -11.30 -46.49
C SER A 418 1.90 -12.74 -46.18
N ASN A 419 0.59 -12.98 -46.00
CA ASN A 419 0.03 -14.28 -45.66
C ASN A 419 0.77 -15.40 -46.43
N PRO A 420 1.30 -16.45 -45.79
CA PRO A 420 2.03 -17.49 -46.51
C PRO A 420 1.14 -18.32 -47.46
N ASN A 421 -0.19 -18.12 -47.42
CA ASN A 421 -1.16 -18.63 -48.39
C ASN A 421 -1.50 -17.63 -49.52
N GLU A 422 -1.14 -16.37 -49.40
CA GLU A 422 -1.13 -15.43 -50.53
C GLU A 422 0.15 -15.69 -51.32
N ILE A 423 0.04 -16.56 -52.32
CA ILE A 423 0.94 -16.53 -53.47
C ILE A 423 1.03 -15.07 -53.91
N ALA A 424 2.25 -14.53 -54.05
CA ALA A 424 2.43 -13.16 -54.48
C ALA A 424 1.94 -13.01 -55.93
N VAL A 425 0.65 -12.67 -56.09
CA VAL A 425 0.03 -12.41 -57.39
C VAL A 425 0.56 -11.07 -57.89
N SER A 426 1.76 -11.10 -58.49
CA SER A 426 2.03 -10.19 -59.60
C SER A 426 0.88 -10.34 -60.58
N ALA A 427 0.29 -9.23 -61.02
CA ALA A 427 -0.86 -9.24 -61.93
C ALA A 427 -0.68 -10.32 -63.02
N PRO A 428 -1.64 -11.25 -63.19
CA PRO A 428 -1.52 -12.30 -64.20
C PRO A 428 -1.31 -11.65 -65.55
N LYS A 429 -0.50 -12.29 -66.41
CA LYS A 429 -0.28 -11.80 -67.77
C LYS A 429 -1.64 -11.62 -68.45
N TRP A 430 -1.80 -10.50 -69.15
CA TRP A 430 -3.05 -10.17 -69.81
C TRP A 430 -3.25 -11.08 -71.01
N ASP A 431 -4.04 -12.13 -70.82
CA ASP A 431 -4.52 -13.00 -71.90
C ASP A 431 -5.91 -12.50 -72.35
N VAL A 432 -6.06 -12.24 -73.65
CA VAL A 432 -7.34 -11.83 -74.23
C VAL A 432 -8.28 -13.04 -74.20
N LYS A 433 -9.25 -13.02 -73.28
CA LYS A 433 -10.31 -14.04 -73.24
C LYS A 433 -11.21 -13.87 -74.46
N GLU A 434 -11.40 -14.95 -75.22
CA GLU A 434 -12.34 -14.99 -76.34
C GLU A 434 -13.78 -14.75 -75.86
N ALA A 435 -14.31 -13.57 -76.18
CA ALA A 435 -15.71 -13.24 -75.97
C ALA A 435 -16.48 -13.47 -77.28
N ARG A 436 -17.50 -14.34 -77.25
CA ARG A 436 -18.42 -14.49 -78.38
C ARG A 436 -19.23 -13.20 -78.55
N LYS A 437 -18.92 -12.43 -79.58
CA LYS A 437 -19.73 -11.28 -79.99
C LYS A 437 -20.94 -11.77 -80.78
N TYR A 438 -22.09 -11.13 -80.58
CA TYR A 438 -23.28 -11.38 -81.38
C TYR A 438 -23.01 -11.00 -82.84
N ASN A 439 -23.41 -11.84 -83.80
CA ASN A 439 -23.24 -11.56 -85.21
C ASN A 439 -24.46 -10.78 -85.73
N ALA A 440 -24.32 -9.47 -85.91
CA ALA A 440 -25.39 -8.61 -86.39
C ALA A 440 -25.88 -8.95 -87.81
N ASP A 441 -25.06 -9.64 -88.61
CA ASP A 441 -25.44 -10.08 -89.97
C ASP A 441 -26.49 -11.20 -89.98
N ALA A 442 -26.89 -11.74 -88.81
CA ALA A 442 -27.91 -12.78 -88.69
C ALA A 442 -29.36 -12.23 -88.71
N ASP A 443 -29.59 -10.95 -88.40
CA ASP A 443 -30.92 -10.33 -88.34
C ASP A 443 -31.35 -9.68 -89.68
N GLY A 444 -30.91 -10.25 -90.79
CA GLY A 444 -31.17 -9.74 -92.14
C GLY A 444 -32.63 -9.87 -92.59
N VAL A 445 -33.41 -8.79 -92.46
CA VAL A 445 -34.72 -8.65 -93.11
C VAL A 445 -34.54 -8.49 -94.63
N VAL A 446 -35.44 -9.12 -95.40
CA VAL A 446 -35.36 -9.26 -96.86
C VAL A 446 -35.39 -7.90 -97.59
N GLY A 447 -34.31 -7.51 -98.29
CA GLY A 447 -34.31 -6.29 -99.14
C GLY A 447 -32.98 -5.92 -99.83
N THR A 448 -32.80 -6.38 -101.07
CA THR A 448 -31.98 -5.76 -102.17
C THR A 448 -30.52 -5.30 -101.93
N GLU A 449 -29.59 -6.23 -102.20
CA GLU A 449 -28.26 -6.08 -102.87
C GLU A 449 -27.13 -5.15 -102.35
N PRO A 450 -25.83 -5.47 -102.65
CA PRO A 450 -24.73 -5.22 -101.71
C PRO A 450 -23.69 -4.17 -102.14
N ALA A 451 -22.95 -3.62 -101.16
CA ALA A 451 -21.79 -2.75 -101.40
C ALA A 451 -20.55 -3.11 -100.55
N LYS A 452 -19.39 -3.02 -101.21
CA LYS A 452 -18.06 -3.55 -100.86
C LYS A 452 -17.31 -2.82 -99.72
N LYS A 453 -16.31 -3.51 -99.15
CA LYS A 453 -15.24 -2.99 -98.25
C LYS A 453 -14.38 -1.89 -98.92
N PRO A 454 -13.74 -1.03 -98.10
CA PRO A 454 -12.26 -0.99 -98.03
C PRO A 454 -11.78 -1.25 -96.57
N LEU A 455 -10.60 -1.79 -96.21
CA LEU A 455 -9.25 -1.97 -96.81
C LEU A 455 -8.25 -0.83 -96.49
N ILE A 456 -7.26 -1.15 -95.60
CA ILE A 456 -5.92 -0.51 -95.41
C ILE A 456 -5.90 0.91 -94.80
N GLU A 457 -4.88 1.43 -94.08
CA GLU A 457 -3.76 0.94 -93.23
C GLU A 457 -2.93 2.18 -92.80
N VAL A 458 -2.04 2.09 -91.79
CA VAL A 458 -1.00 3.12 -91.39
C VAL A 458 -1.61 4.48 -90.91
N VAL A 459 -1.01 5.37 -90.09
CA VAL A 459 0.38 5.64 -89.65
C VAL A 459 0.42 6.07 -88.17
N ASP A 460 1.63 5.99 -87.60
CA ASP A 460 2.22 6.62 -86.39
C ASP A 460 1.85 8.13 -86.22
N GLU A 461 2.25 8.89 -85.17
CA GLU A 461 3.45 8.83 -84.32
C GLU A 461 3.30 9.66 -83.03
N GLU A 462 4.34 9.66 -82.19
CA GLU A 462 4.51 10.49 -80.98
C GLU A 462 4.62 12.00 -81.28
N MET A 463 4.35 12.87 -80.28
CA MET A 463 5.25 13.95 -79.76
C MET A 463 4.76 14.33 -78.33
N LYS A 464 5.59 14.62 -77.30
CA LYS A 464 6.78 15.51 -77.17
C LYS A 464 6.43 17.01 -77.31
N ASP A 465 7.06 17.98 -76.65
CA ASP A 465 8.11 18.09 -75.60
C ASP A 465 8.05 19.57 -75.06
N ALA A 466 8.74 20.11 -74.04
CA ALA A 466 9.68 19.66 -72.98
C ALA A 466 9.83 20.81 -71.92
N GLU A 467 10.65 20.61 -70.86
CA GLU A 467 11.56 21.63 -70.21
C GLU A 467 10.96 22.92 -69.54
N ASP A 468 11.57 23.59 -68.52
CA ASP A 468 12.78 23.35 -67.70
C ASP A 468 12.76 24.11 -66.33
N GLU A 469 13.78 23.85 -65.46
CA GLU A 469 14.35 24.68 -64.36
C GLU A 469 13.46 25.19 -63.18
N SER A 470 13.91 25.33 -61.91
CA SER A 470 15.20 25.07 -61.23
C SER A 470 15.04 24.86 -59.69
N GLU A 471 16.03 24.18 -59.08
CA GLU A 471 16.64 24.20 -57.71
C GLU A 471 15.86 24.78 -56.47
N ASP A 472 16.03 24.35 -55.20
CA ASP A 472 17.20 23.71 -54.54
C ASP A 472 16.90 22.92 -53.21
N GLU A 473 17.89 22.12 -52.81
CA GLU A 473 18.30 21.49 -51.52
C GLU A 473 17.41 20.60 -50.57
N ALA A 474 18.00 19.40 -50.33
CA ALA A 474 18.24 18.77 -49.01
C ALA A 474 17.21 17.82 -48.30
N ALA A 475 17.23 16.56 -48.79
CA ALA A 475 17.62 15.37 -48.01
C ALA A 475 16.58 14.44 -47.29
N LYS A 476 16.69 13.15 -47.68
CA LYS A 476 16.39 11.90 -46.93
C LYS A 476 14.93 11.43 -46.74
N LYS A 477 14.37 10.84 -47.81
CA LYS A 477 13.50 9.65 -47.71
C LYS A 477 13.76 8.64 -48.84
N ALA A 478 13.80 7.36 -48.44
CA ALA A 478 13.71 6.12 -49.22
C ALA A 478 13.87 6.14 -50.77
N LYS A 479 14.93 5.48 -51.28
CA LYS A 479 14.85 4.70 -52.52
C LYS A 479 15.12 3.21 -52.23
N LYS A 480 14.34 2.36 -52.89
CA LYS A 480 14.15 0.93 -52.59
C LYS A 480 15.12 0.09 -53.46
N LYS A 481 15.82 -0.86 -52.84
CA LYS A 481 16.46 -2.06 -53.44
C LYS A 481 17.28 -1.91 -54.75
N ALA A 482 18.61 -1.92 -54.63
CA ALA A 482 19.52 -2.68 -55.52
C ALA A 482 20.96 -2.77 -54.96
N LYS A 483 21.30 -3.84 -54.23
CA LYS A 483 22.69 -4.34 -54.04
C LYS A 483 22.74 -5.58 -53.12
N LYS A 484 23.32 -6.68 -53.62
CA LYS A 484 24.53 -7.30 -53.05
C LYS A 484 24.99 -8.54 -53.83
N GLU A 485 26.13 -8.41 -54.50
CA GLU A 485 27.18 -9.45 -54.64
C GLU A 485 28.55 -8.74 -54.78
N GLY A 486 29.66 -9.46 -54.54
CA GLY A 486 31.06 -8.96 -54.59
C GLY A 486 31.59 -8.48 -53.22
N LYS A 487 32.52 -9.19 -52.55
CA LYS A 487 34.01 -9.23 -52.74
C LYS A 487 34.71 -7.92 -52.28
N GLU A 488 35.88 -7.90 -51.61
CA GLU A 488 36.87 -8.94 -51.24
C GLU A 488 37.87 -8.42 -50.15
N LYS A 489 38.52 -9.35 -49.38
CA LYS A 489 39.92 -9.32 -48.84
C LYS A 489 40.49 -8.11 -48.03
N LYS A 490 41.50 -8.20 -47.14
CA LYS A 490 42.19 -9.30 -46.37
C LYS A 490 43.35 -8.73 -45.51
N SER A 491 43.47 -9.08 -44.22
CA SER A 491 44.79 -9.17 -43.52
C SER A 491 44.76 -9.89 -42.14
N LYS A 492 45.46 -11.05 -42.07
CA LYS A 492 46.36 -11.58 -41.00
C LYS A 492 46.04 -11.32 -39.48
N LYS A 493 46.19 -12.27 -38.54
CA LYS A 493 46.64 -13.70 -38.55
C LYS A 493 46.40 -14.37 -37.18
N GLU A 494 46.06 -15.67 -37.15
CA GLU A 494 46.27 -16.69 -36.06
C GLU A 494 45.71 -16.45 -34.63
N LYS A 495 45.26 -17.46 -33.86
CA LYS A 495 45.57 -18.92 -33.85
C LYS A 495 44.32 -19.82 -33.67
N THR A 496 44.48 -21.11 -33.99
CA THR A 496 43.45 -22.15 -34.16
C THR A 496 43.27 -23.12 -32.97
N THR A 497 42.07 -23.66 -32.81
CA THR A 497 41.83 -25.10 -32.50
C THR A 497 40.48 -25.59 -33.04
N LYS A 498 40.34 -26.91 -33.21
CA LYS A 498 39.35 -27.63 -34.03
C LYS A 498 37.88 -27.48 -33.58
N THR A 499 36.96 -27.38 -34.53
CA THR A 499 35.51 -27.59 -34.32
C THR A 499 35.14 -29.06 -34.56
N VAL A 500 34.29 -29.64 -33.72
CA VAL A 500 33.80 -31.03 -33.82
C VAL A 500 32.38 -31.05 -34.38
N ASP A 501 32.12 -31.88 -35.39
CA ASP A 501 30.82 -31.93 -36.07
C ASP A 501 29.77 -32.69 -35.26
N HIS A 502 28.99 -31.95 -34.47
CA HIS A 502 27.92 -32.48 -33.63
C HIS A 502 26.76 -33.15 -34.41
N GLU A 503 26.68 -32.96 -35.74
CA GLU A 503 25.63 -33.56 -36.57
C GLU A 503 25.87 -35.07 -36.81
N ALA A 504 27.11 -35.47 -37.06
CA ALA A 504 27.48 -36.87 -37.25
C ALA A 504 27.34 -37.68 -35.95
N LEU A 505 27.82 -37.14 -34.83
CA LEU A 505 27.79 -37.79 -33.51
C LEU A 505 26.37 -38.00 -32.97
N ALA A 506 25.41 -37.16 -33.38
CA ALA A 506 24.01 -37.35 -33.03
C ALA A 506 23.34 -38.47 -33.86
N ALA A 507 23.75 -38.63 -35.12
CA ALA A 507 23.28 -39.70 -36.00
C ALA A 507 23.81 -41.08 -35.57
N GLU A 508 25.08 -41.17 -35.15
CA GLU A 508 25.69 -42.40 -34.64
C GLU A 508 24.98 -42.93 -33.38
N LEU A 509 24.47 -42.03 -32.53
CA LEU A 509 23.65 -42.37 -31.36
C LEU A 509 22.14 -42.51 -31.64
N GLY A 510 21.69 -42.31 -32.88
CA GLY A 510 20.27 -42.41 -33.27
C GLY A 510 19.34 -41.38 -32.62
N ILE A 511 19.86 -40.20 -32.23
CA ILE A 511 19.11 -39.18 -31.47
C ILE A 511 19.07 -37.85 -32.24
N SER A 512 17.90 -37.20 -32.28
CA SER A 512 17.74 -35.88 -32.90
C SER A 512 18.67 -34.83 -32.31
N LEU A 513 19.24 -33.96 -33.15
CA LEU A 513 20.21 -32.89 -32.80
C LEU A 513 19.83 -32.08 -31.55
N SER A 514 18.56 -31.67 -31.45
CA SER A 514 18.02 -30.89 -30.33
C SER A 514 17.90 -31.66 -29.00
N LYS A 515 17.95 -32.99 -29.02
CA LYS A 515 18.08 -33.86 -27.84
C LYS A 515 19.54 -34.14 -27.52
N PHE A 516 20.41 -34.23 -28.53
CA PHE A 516 21.86 -34.41 -28.35
C PHE A 516 22.46 -33.19 -27.63
N THR A 517 22.23 -31.97 -28.14
CA THR A 517 22.68 -30.73 -27.51
C THR A 517 22.15 -30.58 -26.08
N LYS A 518 20.85 -30.82 -25.85
CA LYS A 518 20.25 -30.79 -24.50
C LYS A 518 20.78 -31.85 -23.52
N LYS A 519 21.37 -32.95 -24.00
CA LYS A 519 22.02 -33.95 -23.13
C LYS A 519 23.47 -33.57 -22.84
N LEU A 520 24.16 -32.96 -23.80
CA LEU A 520 25.50 -32.40 -23.65
C LEU A 520 25.49 -31.20 -22.68
N GLU A 521 24.55 -30.25 -22.83
CA GLU A 521 24.31 -29.14 -21.88
C GLU A 521 23.98 -29.61 -20.46
N LYS A 522 23.44 -30.83 -20.30
CA LYS A 522 23.13 -31.45 -19.01
C LYS A 522 24.25 -32.35 -18.47
N GLY A 523 25.40 -32.41 -19.13
CA GLY A 523 26.55 -33.22 -18.73
C GLY A 523 26.31 -34.74 -18.76
N GLN A 524 25.27 -35.20 -19.46
CA GLN A 524 24.90 -36.63 -19.55
C GLN A 524 25.60 -37.36 -20.69
N ILE A 525 26.27 -36.61 -21.56
CA ILE A 525 27.09 -37.10 -22.67
C ILE A 525 28.40 -36.31 -22.62
N LYS A 526 29.55 -37.00 -22.69
CA LYS A 526 30.86 -36.40 -22.88
C LYS A 526 31.44 -36.87 -24.22
N ILE A 527 32.22 -35.99 -24.86
CA ILE A 527 32.98 -36.28 -26.07
C ILE A 527 34.45 -36.30 -25.64
N SER A 528 35.14 -37.40 -25.87
CA SER A 528 36.57 -37.55 -25.56
C SER A 528 37.42 -36.91 -26.66
N GLU A 529 38.71 -36.62 -26.39
CA GLU A 529 39.58 -35.93 -27.35
C GLU A 529 39.82 -36.73 -28.65
N ASP A 530 39.61 -38.05 -28.61
CA ASP A 530 39.65 -38.97 -29.76
C ASP A 530 38.35 -39.01 -30.59
N GLY A 531 37.33 -38.22 -30.23
CA GLY A 531 36.07 -38.10 -30.98
C GLY A 531 34.99 -39.12 -30.65
N THR A 532 35.26 -40.09 -29.77
CA THR A 532 34.27 -41.05 -29.27
C THR A 532 33.33 -40.44 -28.23
N VAL A 533 32.10 -40.96 -28.15
CA VAL A 533 31.02 -40.38 -27.34
C VAL A 533 30.59 -41.33 -26.21
N GLU A 534 30.78 -40.91 -24.96
CA GLU A 534 30.36 -41.68 -23.78
C GLU A 534 29.07 -41.14 -23.17
N VAL A 535 28.12 -42.05 -22.90
CA VAL A 535 26.83 -41.74 -22.28
C VAL A 535 26.87 -42.15 -20.81
N LEU A 536 26.92 -41.17 -19.91
CA LEU A 536 27.04 -41.41 -18.47
C LEU A 536 25.69 -41.73 -17.83
N SER A 537 25.67 -42.77 -16.98
CA SER A 537 24.48 -43.18 -16.24
C SER A 537 24.15 -42.16 -15.14
N LYS A 538 22.86 -42.06 -14.76
CA LYS A 538 22.37 -41.09 -13.74
C LYS A 538 22.96 -41.27 -12.33
N LYS A 539 23.79 -42.30 -12.06
CA LYS A 539 24.40 -42.53 -10.74
C LYS A 539 25.76 -41.87 -10.54
N ASP A 540 26.47 -41.55 -11.62
CA ASP A 540 27.92 -41.24 -11.53
C ASP A 540 28.21 -39.72 -11.59
N GLY A 541 27.23 -38.90 -11.97
CA GLY A 541 27.34 -37.44 -12.02
C GLY A 541 27.33 -36.71 -10.66
N LYS A 542 27.83 -37.34 -9.59
CA LYS A 542 27.85 -36.74 -8.22
C LYS A 542 29.14 -36.99 -7.43
N ALA A 543 30.26 -37.24 -8.12
CA ALA A 543 31.56 -37.46 -7.49
C ALA A 543 32.71 -36.87 -8.33
N THR A 544 32.96 -35.56 -8.21
CA THR A 544 34.25 -34.89 -8.52
C THR A 544 34.18 -33.40 -8.15
N GLU A 545 34.12 -33.11 -6.85
CA GLU A 545 34.63 -31.91 -6.15
C GLU A 545 34.00 -31.86 -4.75
N GLU A 546 34.51 -32.71 -3.83
CA GLU A 546 34.43 -32.47 -2.38
C GLU A 546 35.44 -33.38 -1.66
N THR A 547 36.67 -32.87 -1.56
CA THR A 547 37.71 -33.25 -0.59
C THR A 547 38.22 -31.91 -0.07
N GLU A 548 38.13 -31.58 1.22
CA GLU A 548 38.39 -32.45 2.36
C GLU A 548 37.17 -32.72 3.27
N THR A 549 37.24 -33.84 3.99
CA THR A 549 36.42 -34.13 5.20
C THR A 549 37.38 -34.40 6.36
N PRO A 550 36.91 -34.31 7.62
CA PRO A 550 36.40 -35.53 8.26
C PRO A 550 34.95 -35.33 8.73
N SER A 551 33.95 -36.10 8.29
CA SER A 551 33.74 -37.56 8.45
C SER A 551 33.62 -37.96 9.92
N LYS A 552 32.67 -38.78 10.40
CA LYS A 552 31.52 -39.56 9.86
C LYS A 552 30.81 -40.15 11.13
N PRO A 553 29.76 -41.02 11.10
CA PRO A 553 29.24 -41.80 9.98
C PRO A 553 27.72 -41.74 9.73
N LYS A 554 27.35 -42.29 8.58
CA LYS A 554 25.98 -42.69 8.20
C LYS A 554 25.67 -44.07 8.79
N SER A 555 24.41 -44.38 9.03
CA SER A 555 23.78 -45.57 8.43
C SER A 555 22.26 -45.46 8.44
N SER A 556 21.58 -46.32 7.68
CA SER A 556 20.14 -46.30 7.47
C SER A 556 19.56 -47.72 7.50
N LYS A 557 18.41 -47.91 8.18
CA LYS A 557 17.23 -48.62 7.67
C LYS A 557 16.11 -48.77 8.72
N ARG A 558 14.89 -48.77 8.21
CA ARG A 558 13.61 -49.07 8.87
C ARG A 558 13.59 -50.48 9.49
N LYS A 559 13.02 -50.64 10.70
CA LYS A 559 11.70 -51.28 10.96
C LYS A 559 11.45 -51.61 12.46
N HIS A 560 10.21 -51.38 12.90
CA HIS A 560 9.33 -52.12 13.84
C HIS A 560 9.83 -52.73 15.17
N ASP A 561 9.07 -52.34 16.22
CA ASP A 561 8.49 -53.10 17.35
C ASP A 561 9.26 -53.67 18.55
N GLU A 562 8.50 -53.63 19.68
CA GLU A 562 8.52 -54.47 20.90
C GLU A 562 9.82 -54.51 21.75
N GLU A 563 9.79 -54.60 23.10
CA GLU A 563 8.77 -54.33 24.13
C GLU A 563 9.50 -54.29 25.51
N GLN A 564 8.94 -53.60 26.52
CA GLN A 564 9.27 -53.76 27.97
C GLN A 564 10.75 -53.41 28.38
N GLU A 565 11.13 -53.11 29.64
CA GLU A 565 10.50 -53.22 30.95
C GLU A 565 10.55 -51.91 31.79
N THR A 566 9.66 -51.84 32.78
CA THR A 566 9.56 -50.86 33.89
C THR A 566 10.09 -51.47 35.22
N PRO A 567 9.89 -50.91 36.43
CA PRO A 567 10.31 -49.61 37.00
C PRO A 567 10.96 -49.78 38.42
N LYS A 568 11.21 -48.67 39.14
CA LYS A 568 10.98 -48.44 40.61
C LYS A 568 11.65 -47.10 41.06
N THR A 569 10.90 -46.07 41.50
CA THR A 569 10.57 -45.68 42.91
C THR A 569 11.80 -45.37 43.79
N GLU A 570 11.89 -44.29 44.59
CA GLU A 570 10.92 -43.80 45.59
C GLU A 570 10.96 -42.28 45.93
N GLU A 571 9.82 -41.79 46.45
CA GLU A 571 9.56 -40.72 47.44
C GLU A 571 10.45 -39.44 47.63
N LYS A 572 9.78 -38.26 47.69
CA LYS A 572 9.34 -37.66 48.99
C LYS A 572 8.45 -36.41 48.88
N HIS A 573 7.29 -36.45 49.53
CA HIS A 573 6.51 -35.26 49.94
C HIS A 573 6.93 -34.79 51.35
N LYS A 574 6.93 -33.46 51.61
CA LYS A 574 6.07 -32.86 52.67
C LYS A 574 6.18 -31.33 52.78
N LYS A 575 5.01 -30.69 52.92
CA LYS A 575 4.81 -29.28 53.30
C LYS A 575 5.36 -29.00 54.71
N LYS A 576 5.89 -27.80 54.96
CA LYS A 576 6.04 -27.21 56.31
C LYS A 576 5.38 -25.84 56.38
N LYS A 577 4.65 -25.60 57.49
CA LYS A 577 3.95 -24.34 57.82
C LYS A 577 4.92 -23.20 58.12
N LYS A 578 4.53 -21.97 57.80
CA LYS A 578 4.69 -20.82 58.71
C LYS A 578 3.37 -20.04 58.77
N LYS A 579 2.96 -19.68 60.00
CA LYS A 579 1.81 -18.84 60.35
C LYS A 579 2.33 -17.44 60.69
N HIS A 580 1.64 -16.39 60.26
CA HIS A 580 1.40 -15.07 60.89
C HIS A 580 0.82 -14.17 59.77
N GLY A 581 -0.23 -13.36 59.94
CA GLY A 581 -1.05 -13.10 61.13
C GLY A 581 -1.41 -11.61 61.21
N LYS A 582 -2.64 -11.27 60.80
CA LYS A 582 -3.41 -10.01 60.94
C LYS A 582 -4.59 -10.13 59.94
N ASP A 583 -5.88 -10.09 60.29
CA ASP A 583 -6.65 -9.19 61.19
C ASP A 583 -6.45 -7.72 60.75
N SER A 584 -7.47 -6.93 60.38
CA SER A 584 -8.95 -6.99 60.47
C SER A 584 -9.54 -6.14 59.32
N GLU A 585 -10.84 -5.96 59.07
CA GLU A 585 -12.09 -6.35 59.75
C GLU A 585 -13.21 -6.48 58.68
#